data_AF-A0A9D2F082-F1
#
_entry.id   AF-A0A9D2F082-F1
#
_cell.length_a   1.000
_cell.length_b   1.000
_cell.length_c   1.000
_cell.angle_alpha   90.00
_cell.angle_beta   90.00
_cell.angle_gamma   90.00
#
_symmetry.space_group_name_H-M   'P 1'
#
loop_
_entity.id
_entity.type
_entity.pdbx_description
1 polymer ?
#
loop_
_entity_poly.entity_id
_entity_poly.type
_entity_poly.pdbx_seq_one_letter_code
_entity_poly.pdbx_strand_id
1 'polypeptide(L)'
;MSDTRDELDEQLPEKVEKGEADELGGRGRDGLAAARGAAAGVAGALKDGLDAVRDVRAAARRHSSARTVLREMTDDLERDEATLERREELEASYEQIVSEQGRAVAQSAREIEELKATVERLQGEVSDLEDELAHARTSHEEELRPYQKISETARGRSEEASRGVGEAKRAVRTAEGQVKDATERREQAISSANRTVDAAQERLRKVQEELKRAQASGADLTAVQNLQDEVRTERAEVETARAEIAVVTREAQELVDAANTHLWTQKRSLEEAQREADEAQAEYEARKKEYDELLGKARREEDRIERAIEDRKRACEGAMADHDDAAERHDSAQALLDEANEVHATPQETVRLRASVAEQRTAVAEQQQVVDSLAEGERSLRTHTRGARLALLGAVVVVVALIALVVFLATR
;
A
#
# COMPACT_ATOMS: atom_id res chain seq x y z
N MET A 1 57.51 17.07 -18.93
CA MET A 1 56.68 17.98 -18.13
C MET A 1 56.05 17.15 -17.03
N SER A 2 56.58 17.12 -15.81
CA SER A 2 57.80 17.78 -15.30
C SER A 2 58.41 16.85 -14.22
N ASP A 3 59.71 16.69 -14.02
CA ASP A 3 60.90 17.54 -14.27
C ASP A 3 61.06 18.74 -13.32
N THR A 4 61.43 18.40 -12.07
CA THR A 4 62.35 19.11 -11.15
C THR A 4 62.87 18.03 -10.18
N ARG A 5 64.17 17.73 -9.97
CA ARG A 5 65.43 18.46 -10.18
C ARG A 5 65.67 19.57 -9.14
N ASP A 6 66.60 19.29 -8.23
CA ASP A 6 67.78 20.07 -7.78
C ASP A 6 68.54 19.16 -6.76
N GLU A 7 69.87 19.10 -6.64
CA GLU A 7 70.94 20.12 -6.51
C GLU A 7 70.96 20.81 -5.11
N LEU A 8 72.12 21.09 -4.47
CA LEU A 8 73.52 20.70 -4.74
C LEU A 8 73.87 19.42 -3.93
N ASP A 9 74.85 19.24 -3.02
CA ASP A 9 76.05 19.96 -2.50
C ASP A 9 76.95 18.83 -1.92
N GLU A 10 78.12 18.46 -2.47
CA GLU A 10 79.44 19.12 -2.49
C GLU A 10 79.96 19.62 -1.12
N GLN A 11 80.90 18.88 -0.51
CA GLN A 11 82.18 19.43 -0.03
C GLN A 11 83.09 18.36 0.62
N LEU A 12 84.29 18.20 0.04
CA LEU A 12 85.48 17.83 0.80
C LEU A 12 85.94 19.05 1.62
N PRO A 13 86.65 18.84 2.74
CA PRO A 13 87.85 19.64 2.93
C PRO A 13 89.13 18.80 3.12
N GLU A 14 90.23 19.48 2.84
CA GLU A 14 91.57 18.95 2.63
C GLU A 14 92.43 18.85 3.92
N LYS A 15 93.50 18.07 3.83
CA LYS A 15 94.71 17.93 4.69
C LYS A 15 94.98 19.04 5.72
N VAL A 16 95.54 18.64 6.88
CA VAL A 16 96.71 19.29 7.52
C VAL A 16 97.67 18.21 8.08
N GLU A 17 98.92 18.57 8.32
CA GLU A 17 100.14 17.75 8.44
C GLU A 17 100.42 17.03 9.80
N LYS A 18 101.63 16.46 9.88
CA LYS A 18 102.26 15.72 10.98
C LYS A 18 102.81 16.62 12.10
N GLY A 19 103.07 16.02 13.26
CA GLY A 19 103.93 16.53 14.35
C GLY A 19 103.23 16.47 15.71
N GLU A 20 103.87 16.10 16.83
CA GLU A 20 105.22 15.50 17.01
C GLU A 20 105.27 14.75 18.38
N ALA A 21 106.44 14.69 19.03
CA ALA A 21 106.72 14.11 20.38
C ALA A 21 105.64 14.43 21.45
N ASP A 22 105.22 13.51 22.34
CA ASP A 22 105.92 12.66 23.34
C ASP A 22 106.11 13.34 24.73
N GLU A 23 106.12 12.49 25.77
CA GLU A 23 106.48 12.71 27.19
C GLU A 23 105.61 13.52 28.19
N LEU A 24 105.49 12.91 29.38
CA LEU A 24 105.45 13.45 30.76
C LEU A 24 104.22 14.19 31.36
N GLY A 25 103.56 13.47 32.28
CA GLY A 25 103.23 13.98 33.64
C GLY A 25 101.80 14.52 33.89
N GLY A 26 101.26 14.47 35.11
CA GLY A 26 101.75 13.75 36.30
C GLY A 26 100.99 14.09 37.61
N ARG A 27 100.49 13.04 38.31
CA ARG A 27 99.86 13.07 39.66
C ARG A 27 98.55 13.90 39.80
N GLY A 28 97.73 13.54 40.80
CA GLY A 28 96.34 14.04 40.94
C GLY A 28 95.26 12.94 40.87
N ARG A 29 95.67 11.66 40.86
CA ARG A 29 94.82 10.49 41.11
C ARG A 29 95.06 10.05 42.55
N ASP A 30 93.99 9.73 43.29
CA ASP A 30 93.91 8.81 44.45
C ASP A 30 92.59 9.04 45.20
N GLY A 31 92.33 10.26 45.69
CA GLY A 31 91.00 10.66 46.18
C GLY A 31 89.94 10.56 45.06
N LEU A 32 90.29 11.01 43.85
CA LEU A 32 89.48 10.79 42.65
C LEU A 32 89.55 9.35 42.11
N ALA A 33 90.41 8.45 42.62
CA ALA A 33 90.53 7.10 42.11
C ALA A 33 89.43 6.18 42.64
N ALA A 34 89.11 6.24 43.94
CA ALA A 34 87.96 5.52 44.51
C ALA A 34 86.63 6.05 43.94
N ALA A 35 86.47 7.38 43.85
CA ALA A 35 85.28 8.01 43.28
C ALA A 35 85.13 7.72 41.77
N ARG A 36 86.20 7.78 40.97
CA ARG A 36 86.16 7.33 39.57
C ARG A 36 85.98 5.83 39.44
N GLY A 37 86.47 5.01 40.36
CA GLY A 37 86.24 3.56 40.35
C GLY A 37 84.76 3.22 40.46
N ALA A 38 84.09 3.79 41.47
CA ALA A 38 82.63 3.64 41.63
C ALA A 38 81.84 4.29 40.48
N ALA A 39 82.18 5.53 40.10
CA ALA A 39 81.46 6.26 39.06
C ALA A 39 81.66 5.67 37.65
N ALA A 40 82.85 5.11 37.33
CA ALA A 40 83.09 4.40 36.08
C ALA A 40 82.42 3.02 36.07
N GLY A 41 82.33 2.34 37.22
CA GLY A 41 81.52 1.12 37.36
C GLY A 41 80.03 1.39 37.11
N VAL A 42 79.49 2.48 37.68
CA VAL A 42 78.10 2.92 37.44
C VAL A 42 77.89 3.40 36.01
N ALA A 43 78.79 4.23 35.45
CA ALA A 43 78.68 4.71 34.07
C ALA A 43 78.84 3.59 33.03
N GLY A 44 79.70 2.60 33.31
CA GLY A 44 79.81 1.36 32.53
C GLY A 44 78.50 0.59 32.57
N ALA A 45 78.00 0.22 33.75
CA ALA A 45 76.74 -0.51 33.90
C ALA A 45 75.52 0.22 33.27
N LEU A 46 75.47 1.55 33.35
CA LEU A 46 74.45 2.36 32.67
C LEU A 46 74.60 2.35 31.14
N LYS A 47 75.82 2.41 30.61
CA LYS A 47 76.06 2.30 29.17
C LYS A 47 75.75 0.89 28.66
N ASP A 48 76.37 -0.11 29.25
CA ASP A 48 76.24 -1.52 28.87
C ASP A 48 74.77 -1.98 28.94
N GLY A 49 74.02 -1.49 29.93
CA GLY A 49 72.58 -1.73 30.04
C GLY A 49 71.73 -0.96 29.02
N LEU A 50 72.10 0.26 28.64
CA LEU A 50 71.39 1.04 27.60
C LEU A 50 71.59 0.41 26.22
N ASP A 51 72.82 0.05 25.89
CA ASP A 51 73.14 -0.68 24.66
C ASP A 51 72.44 -2.06 24.66
N ALA A 52 72.46 -2.80 25.78
CA ALA A 52 71.68 -4.03 25.94
C ALA A 52 70.14 -3.87 25.86
N VAL A 53 69.60 -2.67 26.11
CA VAL A 53 68.17 -2.35 25.88
C VAL A 53 67.93 -2.05 24.40
N ARG A 54 68.83 -1.28 23.76
CA ARG A 54 68.82 -0.96 22.33
C ARG A 54 68.89 -2.23 21.47
N ASP A 55 69.79 -3.15 21.79
CA ASP A 55 70.05 -4.35 20.99
C ASP A 55 68.87 -5.31 20.96
N VAL A 56 68.22 -5.57 22.11
CA VAL A 56 66.98 -6.35 22.12
C VAL A 56 65.83 -5.59 21.46
N ARG A 57 65.77 -4.26 21.53
CA ARG A 57 64.73 -3.51 20.80
C ARG A 57 64.95 -3.58 19.29
N ALA A 58 66.20 -3.65 18.84
CA ALA A 58 66.56 -3.93 17.45
C ALA A 58 66.24 -5.38 17.05
N ALA A 59 66.59 -6.38 17.89
CA ALA A 59 66.27 -7.78 17.68
C ALA A 59 64.75 -8.02 17.63
N ALA A 60 63.99 -7.46 18.57
CA ALA A 60 62.53 -7.51 18.61
C ALA A 60 61.90 -6.93 17.34
N ARG A 61 62.41 -5.78 16.84
CA ARG A 61 61.96 -5.18 15.58
C ARG A 61 62.32 -6.03 14.36
N ARG A 62 63.51 -6.64 14.33
CA ARG A 62 63.92 -7.57 13.25
C ARG A 62 63.05 -8.82 13.24
N HIS A 63 62.85 -9.46 14.39
CA HIS A 63 61.96 -10.60 14.56
C HIS A 63 60.50 -10.26 14.18
N SER A 64 59.96 -9.12 14.63
CA SER A 64 58.59 -8.71 14.23
C SER A 64 58.49 -8.43 12.73
N SER A 65 59.49 -7.78 12.13
CA SER A 65 59.52 -7.49 10.69
C SER A 65 59.64 -8.77 9.87
N ALA A 66 60.53 -9.70 10.26
CA ALA A 66 60.68 -11.00 9.62
C ALA A 66 59.39 -11.84 9.71
N ARG A 67 58.66 -11.73 10.84
CA ARG A 67 57.36 -12.38 11.03
C ARG A 67 56.24 -11.74 10.20
N THR A 68 56.27 -10.43 9.93
CA THR A 68 55.35 -9.81 8.97
C THR A 68 55.63 -10.33 7.57
N VAL A 69 56.88 -10.31 7.12
CA VAL A 69 57.29 -10.82 5.79
C VAL A 69 56.96 -12.31 5.64
N LEU A 70 57.23 -13.13 6.66
CA LEU A 70 56.84 -14.55 6.67
C LEU A 70 55.32 -14.71 6.46
N ARG A 71 54.52 -13.87 7.11
CA ARG A 71 53.06 -13.94 6.99
C ARG A 71 52.60 -13.52 5.61
N GLU A 72 53.12 -12.43 5.06
CA GLU A 72 52.86 -11.98 3.69
C GLU A 72 53.17 -13.10 2.68
N MET A 73 54.35 -13.72 2.79
CA MET A 73 54.74 -14.87 1.96
C MET A 73 53.90 -16.14 2.19
N THR A 74 53.27 -16.30 3.36
CA THR A 74 52.35 -17.42 3.66
C THR A 74 50.97 -17.14 3.09
N ASP A 75 50.42 -15.95 3.34
CA ASP A 75 49.12 -15.49 2.84
C ASP A 75 49.13 -15.46 1.28
N ASP A 76 50.28 -15.18 0.65
CA ASP A 76 50.51 -15.26 -0.80
C ASP A 76 50.60 -16.71 -1.30
N LEU A 77 51.39 -17.56 -0.63
CA LEU A 77 51.50 -18.99 -0.94
C LEU A 77 50.14 -19.69 -0.86
N GLU A 78 49.32 -19.42 0.16
CA GLU A 78 47.97 -19.98 0.31
C GLU A 78 47.06 -19.62 -0.90
N ARG A 79 47.24 -18.44 -1.51
CA ARG A 79 46.48 -18.00 -2.69
C ARG A 79 46.98 -18.65 -3.99
N ASP A 80 48.29 -18.77 -4.17
CA ASP A 80 48.88 -19.45 -5.33
C ASP A 80 48.65 -20.97 -5.27
N GLU A 81 48.64 -21.56 -4.07
CA GLU A 81 48.26 -22.96 -3.84
C GLU A 81 46.79 -23.24 -4.18
N ALA A 82 45.85 -22.41 -3.69
CA ALA A 82 44.43 -22.56 -4.02
C ALA A 82 44.16 -22.36 -5.53
N THR A 83 44.87 -21.42 -6.16
CA THR A 83 44.80 -21.19 -7.61
C THR A 83 45.35 -22.38 -8.39
N LEU A 84 46.43 -23.00 -7.90
CA LEU A 84 47.01 -24.21 -8.49
C LEU A 84 46.07 -25.41 -8.35
N GLU A 85 45.53 -25.65 -7.17
CA GLU A 85 44.59 -26.75 -6.88
C GLU A 85 43.35 -26.65 -7.79
N ARG A 86 42.74 -25.46 -7.90
CA ARG A 86 41.64 -25.19 -8.84
C ARG A 86 42.01 -25.51 -10.29
N ARG A 87 43.18 -25.08 -10.75
CA ARG A 87 43.64 -25.34 -12.14
C ARG A 87 44.00 -26.81 -12.38
N GLU A 88 44.43 -27.55 -11.36
CA GLU A 88 44.67 -28.99 -11.45
C GLU A 88 43.37 -29.81 -11.40
N GLU A 89 42.38 -29.40 -10.59
CA GLU A 89 41.03 -29.99 -10.55
C GLU A 89 40.30 -29.84 -11.89
N LEU A 90 40.32 -28.64 -12.48
CA LEU A 90 39.68 -28.36 -13.76
C LEU A 90 40.30 -29.15 -14.92
N GLU A 91 41.64 -29.20 -15.03
CA GLU A 91 42.33 -29.98 -16.07
C GLU A 91 42.08 -31.49 -15.90
N ALA A 92 42.11 -32.00 -14.66
CA ALA A 92 41.81 -33.41 -14.38
C ALA A 92 40.35 -33.80 -14.71
N SER A 93 39.44 -32.82 -14.69
CA SER A 93 38.00 -33.00 -14.92
C SER A 93 37.52 -32.51 -16.29
N TYR A 94 38.43 -32.01 -17.14
CA TYR A 94 38.11 -31.19 -18.31
C TYR A 94 37.08 -31.83 -19.26
N GLU A 95 37.33 -33.07 -19.70
CA GLU A 95 36.43 -33.83 -20.59
C GLU A 95 35.03 -34.05 -19.97
N GLN A 96 34.93 -34.20 -18.65
CA GLN A 96 33.65 -34.31 -17.96
C GLN A 96 32.94 -32.95 -17.93
N ILE A 97 33.64 -31.86 -17.56
CA ILE A 97 33.09 -30.51 -17.52
C ILE A 97 32.56 -30.10 -18.91
N VAL A 98 33.37 -30.27 -19.96
CA VAL A 98 32.95 -29.99 -21.35
C VAL A 98 31.76 -30.86 -21.76
N SER A 99 31.76 -32.15 -21.40
CA SER A 99 30.65 -33.05 -21.75
C SER A 99 29.37 -32.81 -20.95
N GLU A 100 29.41 -32.27 -19.74
CA GLU A 100 28.25 -32.05 -18.88
C GLU A 100 27.72 -30.62 -19.01
N GLN A 101 28.58 -29.61 -18.79
CA GLN A 101 28.19 -28.21 -18.89
C GLN A 101 27.88 -27.82 -20.34
N GLY A 102 28.56 -28.41 -21.33
CA GLY A 102 28.23 -28.24 -22.75
C GLY A 102 26.84 -28.78 -23.12
N ARG A 103 26.32 -29.77 -22.39
CA ARG A 103 24.92 -30.20 -22.51
C ARG A 103 23.98 -29.26 -21.76
N ALA A 104 24.36 -28.80 -20.56
CA ALA A 104 23.58 -27.87 -19.76
C ALA A 104 23.31 -26.56 -20.54
N VAL A 105 24.36 -25.90 -21.03
CA VAL A 105 24.27 -24.70 -21.90
C VAL A 105 23.42 -24.96 -23.14
N ALA A 106 23.65 -26.07 -23.85
CA ALA A 106 22.90 -26.41 -25.06
C ALA A 106 21.42 -26.79 -24.80
N GLN A 107 21.05 -27.07 -23.55
CA GLN A 107 19.67 -27.29 -23.11
C GLN A 107 19.03 -25.97 -22.64
N SER A 108 19.66 -25.25 -21.72
CA SER A 108 19.12 -23.99 -21.18
C SER A 108 19.00 -22.92 -22.26
N ALA A 109 19.91 -22.85 -23.23
CA ALA A 109 19.77 -21.94 -24.38
C ALA A 109 18.51 -22.22 -25.23
N ARG A 110 17.97 -23.45 -25.23
CA ARG A 110 16.69 -23.77 -25.89
C ARG A 110 15.51 -23.42 -25.01
N GLU A 111 15.61 -23.79 -23.73
CA GLU A 111 14.63 -23.48 -22.68
C GLU A 111 14.36 -21.96 -22.62
N ILE A 112 15.41 -21.14 -22.65
CA ILE A 112 15.36 -19.67 -22.71
C ILE A 112 14.58 -19.17 -23.95
N GLU A 113 14.86 -19.70 -25.15
CA GLU A 113 14.18 -19.26 -26.37
C GLU A 113 12.71 -19.74 -26.43
N GLU A 114 12.43 -20.96 -25.96
CA GLU A 114 11.06 -21.49 -25.83
C GLU A 114 10.23 -20.71 -24.80
N LEU A 115 10.86 -20.24 -23.72
CA LEU A 115 10.25 -19.39 -22.70
C LEU A 115 10.04 -17.94 -23.19
N LYS A 116 10.99 -17.34 -23.93
CA LYS A 116 10.78 -16.04 -24.60
C LYS A 116 9.59 -16.07 -25.54
N ALA A 117 9.53 -17.05 -26.44
CA ALA A 117 8.39 -17.22 -27.35
C ALA A 117 7.06 -17.48 -26.60
N THR A 118 7.13 -18.11 -25.42
CA THR A 118 5.98 -18.30 -24.53
C THR A 118 5.52 -17.00 -23.88
N VAL A 119 6.46 -16.16 -23.41
CA VAL A 119 6.19 -14.83 -22.85
C VAL A 119 5.61 -13.90 -23.91
N GLU A 120 6.21 -13.81 -25.09
CA GLU A 120 5.69 -13.01 -26.21
C GLU A 120 4.26 -13.41 -26.60
N ARG A 121 4.01 -14.72 -26.73
CA ARG A 121 2.66 -15.24 -27.01
C ARG A 121 1.67 -14.91 -25.90
N LEU A 122 2.04 -15.05 -24.63
CA LEU A 122 1.16 -14.74 -23.49
C LEU A 122 0.86 -13.23 -23.39
N GLN A 123 1.83 -12.37 -23.73
CA GLN A 123 1.62 -10.92 -23.82
C GLN A 123 0.67 -10.54 -24.97
N GLY A 124 0.81 -11.21 -26.12
CA GLY A 124 -0.16 -11.09 -27.24
C GLY A 124 -1.57 -11.52 -26.82
N GLU A 125 -1.70 -12.70 -26.23
CA GLU A 125 -2.99 -13.23 -25.72
C GLU A 125 -3.61 -12.31 -24.64
N VAL A 126 -2.81 -11.61 -23.83
CA VAL A 126 -3.29 -10.58 -22.89
C VAL A 126 -3.81 -9.35 -23.64
N SER A 127 -3.11 -8.86 -24.65
CA SER A 127 -3.53 -7.70 -25.44
C SER A 127 -4.83 -7.98 -26.20
N ASP A 128 -4.93 -9.15 -26.85
CA ASP A 128 -6.13 -9.58 -27.57
C ASP A 128 -7.36 -9.66 -26.65
N LEU A 129 -7.19 -10.15 -25.41
CA LEU A 129 -8.26 -10.21 -24.40
C LEU A 129 -8.61 -8.84 -23.81
N GLU A 130 -7.66 -7.91 -23.69
CA GLU A 130 -7.94 -6.53 -23.25
C GLU A 130 -8.75 -5.75 -24.32
N ASP A 131 -8.44 -5.96 -25.60
CA ASP A 131 -9.24 -5.45 -26.72
C ASP A 131 -10.62 -6.15 -26.80
N GLU A 132 -10.71 -7.47 -26.57
CA GLU A 132 -11.99 -8.19 -26.48
C GLU A 132 -12.87 -7.61 -25.36
N LEU A 133 -12.31 -7.35 -24.18
CA LEU A 133 -13.02 -6.77 -23.04
C LEU A 133 -13.51 -5.33 -23.33
N ALA A 134 -12.68 -4.51 -23.98
CA ALA A 134 -13.03 -3.15 -24.37
C ALA A 134 -14.15 -3.12 -25.43
N HIS A 135 -14.09 -4.04 -26.40
CA HIS A 135 -15.12 -4.20 -27.42
C HIS A 135 -16.43 -4.73 -26.83
N ALA A 136 -16.38 -5.78 -26.00
CA ALA A 136 -17.53 -6.37 -25.34
C ALA A 136 -18.28 -5.33 -24.48
N ARG A 137 -17.56 -4.54 -23.66
CA ARG A 137 -18.13 -3.43 -22.89
C ARG A 137 -18.88 -2.41 -23.74
N THR A 138 -18.32 -2.06 -24.89
CA THR A 138 -18.96 -1.12 -25.83
C THR A 138 -20.22 -1.72 -26.44
N SER A 139 -20.16 -2.97 -26.92
CA SER A 139 -21.33 -3.69 -27.47
C SER A 139 -22.43 -3.83 -26.41
N HIS A 140 -22.09 -4.23 -25.19
CA HIS A 140 -23.02 -4.32 -24.07
C HIS A 140 -23.68 -2.99 -23.75
N GLU A 141 -22.96 -1.86 -23.73
CA GLU A 141 -23.58 -0.55 -23.51
C GLU A 141 -24.57 -0.21 -24.63
N GLU A 142 -24.20 -0.40 -25.90
CA GLU A 142 -25.08 -0.14 -27.04
C GLU A 142 -26.31 -1.05 -27.07
N GLU A 143 -26.16 -2.33 -26.73
CA GLU A 143 -27.23 -3.33 -26.68
C GLU A 143 -28.19 -3.14 -25.49
N LEU A 144 -27.69 -2.72 -24.32
CA LEU A 144 -28.49 -2.56 -23.10
C LEU A 144 -29.26 -1.23 -23.06
N ARG A 145 -28.71 -0.18 -23.68
CA ARG A 145 -29.28 1.18 -23.66
C ARG A 145 -30.74 1.28 -24.17
N PRO A 146 -31.19 0.54 -25.20
CA PRO A 146 -32.61 0.42 -25.54
C PRO A 146 -33.48 -0.13 -24.40
N TYR A 147 -33.06 -1.22 -23.76
CA TYR A 147 -33.81 -1.86 -22.67
C TYR A 147 -33.85 -0.97 -21.41
N GLN A 148 -32.74 -0.31 -21.08
CA GLN A 148 -32.71 0.72 -20.02
C GLN A 148 -33.77 1.79 -20.29
N LYS A 149 -33.76 2.39 -21.49
CA LYS A 149 -34.71 3.44 -21.87
C LYS A 149 -36.17 2.96 -21.85
N ILE A 150 -36.44 1.71 -22.24
CA ILE A 150 -37.79 1.12 -22.17
C ILE A 150 -38.22 0.91 -20.71
N SER A 151 -37.33 0.44 -19.84
CA SER A 151 -37.57 0.28 -18.40
C SER A 151 -37.85 1.64 -17.72
N GLU A 152 -37.03 2.67 -18.00
CA GLU A 152 -37.23 4.04 -17.53
C GLU A 152 -38.56 4.64 -18.03
N THR A 153 -38.92 4.37 -19.29
CA THR A 153 -40.20 4.83 -19.86
C THR A 153 -41.39 4.15 -19.19
N ALA A 154 -41.34 2.83 -18.96
CA ALA A 154 -42.38 2.09 -18.26
C ALA A 154 -42.51 2.53 -16.79
N ARG A 155 -41.38 2.81 -16.12
CA ARG A 155 -41.36 3.42 -14.79
C ARG A 155 -42.08 4.75 -14.76
N GLY A 156 -41.82 5.63 -15.74
CA GLY A 156 -42.49 6.92 -15.87
C GLY A 156 -44.02 6.80 -15.95
N ARG A 157 -44.51 5.83 -16.74
CA ARG A 157 -45.95 5.50 -16.83
C ARG A 157 -46.52 5.00 -15.49
N SER A 158 -45.84 4.08 -14.81
CA SER A 158 -46.28 3.58 -13.50
C SER A 158 -46.37 4.69 -12.45
N GLU A 159 -45.37 5.57 -12.39
CA GLU A 159 -45.38 6.74 -11.49
C GLU A 159 -46.49 7.76 -11.86
N GLU A 160 -46.88 7.84 -13.13
CA GLU A 160 -47.96 8.71 -13.62
C GLU A 160 -49.36 8.14 -13.37
N ALA A 161 -49.61 6.88 -13.69
CA ALA A 161 -50.86 6.19 -13.36
C ALA A 161 -51.09 6.14 -11.84
N SER A 162 -50.02 5.95 -11.05
CA SER A 162 -50.05 6.06 -9.58
C SER A 162 -50.49 7.46 -9.09
N ARG A 163 -50.11 8.54 -9.79
CA ARG A 163 -50.59 9.90 -9.53
C ARG A 163 -52.08 10.04 -9.90
N GLY A 164 -52.49 9.48 -11.04
CA GLY A 164 -53.89 9.41 -11.49
C GLY A 164 -54.82 8.74 -10.48
N VAL A 165 -54.40 7.60 -9.90
CA VAL A 165 -55.12 6.94 -8.78
C VAL A 165 -55.24 7.86 -7.56
N GLY A 166 -54.20 8.65 -7.26
CA GLY A 166 -54.23 9.67 -6.21
C GLY A 166 -55.24 10.79 -6.48
N GLU A 167 -55.47 11.13 -7.74
CA GLU A 167 -56.44 12.14 -8.19
C GLU A 167 -57.88 11.62 -8.19
N ALA A 168 -58.10 10.42 -8.73
CA ALA A 168 -59.40 9.75 -8.64
C ALA A 168 -59.83 9.52 -7.17
N LYS A 169 -58.89 9.14 -6.29
CA LYS A 169 -59.13 9.06 -4.82
C LYS A 169 -59.40 10.42 -4.17
N ARG A 170 -59.11 11.56 -4.80
CA ARG A 170 -59.54 12.89 -4.34
C ARG A 170 -60.94 13.20 -4.88
N ALA A 171 -61.18 13.00 -6.17
CA ALA A 171 -62.46 13.25 -6.81
C ALA A 171 -63.62 12.43 -6.21
N VAL A 172 -63.40 11.15 -5.90
CA VAL A 172 -64.38 10.31 -5.18
C VAL A 172 -64.77 10.93 -3.83
N ARG A 173 -63.79 11.33 -3.01
CA ARG A 173 -64.08 11.96 -1.70
C ARG A 173 -64.82 13.29 -1.83
N THR A 174 -64.55 14.07 -2.88
CA THR A 174 -65.32 15.28 -3.19
C THR A 174 -66.77 14.95 -3.54
N ALA A 175 -67.01 13.91 -4.36
CA ALA A 175 -68.35 13.45 -4.71
C ALA A 175 -69.11 12.84 -3.51
N GLU A 176 -68.43 12.13 -2.61
CA GLU A 176 -69.02 11.66 -1.34
C GLU A 176 -69.46 12.83 -0.45
N GLY A 177 -68.67 13.91 -0.42
CA GLY A 177 -69.07 15.19 0.19
C GLY A 177 -70.32 15.79 -0.46
N GLN A 178 -70.39 15.82 -1.79
CA GLN A 178 -71.57 16.34 -2.52
C GLN A 178 -72.85 15.54 -2.25
N VAL A 179 -72.77 14.21 -2.16
CA VAL A 179 -73.92 13.36 -1.79
C VAL A 179 -74.39 13.65 -0.37
N LYS A 180 -73.46 13.84 0.58
CA LYS A 180 -73.79 14.26 1.96
C LYS A 180 -74.48 15.62 1.98
N ASP A 181 -73.87 16.63 1.34
CA ASP A 181 -74.40 18.00 1.24
C ASP A 181 -75.80 18.04 0.62
N ALA A 182 -76.04 17.29 -0.46
CA ALA A 182 -77.34 17.20 -1.11
C ALA A 182 -78.39 16.56 -0.18
N THR A 183 -78.00 15.52 0.56
CA THR A 183 -78.88 14.82 1.53
C THR A 183 -79.26 15.74 2.69
N GLU A 184 -78.29 16.46 3.28
CA GLU A 184 -78.55 17.42 4.35
C GLU A 184 -79.44 18.59 3.87
N ARG A 185 -79.21 19.11 2.65
CA ARG A 185 -80.08 20.15 2.06
C ARG A 185 -81.49 19.66 1.82
N ARG A 186 -81.68 18.41 1.35
CA ARG A 186 -83.00 17.78 1.18
C ARG A 186 -83.76 17.69 2.50
N GLU A 187 -83.11 17.25 3.56
CA GLU A 187 -83.71 17.14 4.89
C GLU A 187 -84.07 18.52 5.47
N GLN A 188 -83.21 19.52 5.29
CA GLN A 188 -83.48 20.91 5.68
C GLN A 188 -84.65 21.51 4.88
N ALA A 189 -84.71 21.29 3.57
CA ALA A 189 -85.77 21.81 2.70
C ALA A 189 -87.13 21.19 3.02
N ILE A 190 -87.21 19.86 3.18
CA ILE A 190 -88.43 19.15 3.60
C ILE A 190 -88.85 19.61 4.99
N SER A 191 -87.92 19.76 5.94
CA SER A 191 -88.19 20.31 7.28
C SER A 191 -88.70 21.76 7.23
N SER A 192 -88.25 22.57 6.27
CA SER A 192 -88.75 23.93 6.06
C SER A 192 -90.17 23.93 5.50
N ALA A 193 -90.44 23.15 4.45
CA ALA A 193 -91.76 23.08 3.81
C ALA A 193 -92.84 22.53 4.75
N ASN A 194 -92.53 21.54 5.60
CA ASN A 194 -93.44 21.08 6.64
C ASN A 194 -93.78 22.19 7.65
N ARG A 195 -92.79 22.98 8.09
CA ARG A 195 -93.03 24.14 8.99
C ARG A 195 -93.90 25.22 8.33
N THR A 196 -93.79 25.44 7.02
CA THR A 196 -94.70 26.32 6.27
C THR A 196 -96.14 25.79 6.32
N VAL A 197 -96.34 24.48 6.10
CA VAL A 197 -97.67 23.84 6.19
C VAL A 197 -98.24 23.89 7.61
N ASP A 198 -97.44 23.66 8.64
CA ASP A 198 -97.89 23.77 10.04
C ASP A 198 -98.31 25.20 10.39
N ALA A 199 -97.53 26.20 9.97
CA ALA A 199 -97.85 27.62 10.18
C ALA A 199 -99.13 28.06 9.43
N ALA A 200 -99.32 27.62 8.19
CA ALA A 200 -100.56 27.87 7.44
C ALA A 200 -101.76 27.16 8.10
N GLN A 201 -101.60 25.93 8.57
CA GLN A 201 -102.66 25.24 9.32
C GLN A 201 -103.00 25.94 10.64
N GLU A 202 -102.03 26.51 11.35
CA GLU A 202 -102.30 27.25 12.58
C GLU A 202 -103.02 28.57 12.32
N ARG A 203 -102.64 29.33 11.27
CA ARG A 203 -103.37 30.53 10.83
C ARG A 203 -104.82 30.17 10.46
N LEU A 204 -105.02 29.16 9.61
CA LEU A 204 -106.35 28.69 9.24
C LEU A 204 -107.21 28.27 10.45
N ARG A 205 -106.62 27.65 11.49
CA ARG A 205 -107.34 27.32 12.74
C ARG A 205 -107.79 28.59 13.47
N LYS A 206 -106.94 29.61 13.59
CA LYS A 206 -107.26 30.89 14.26
C LYS A 206 -108.41 31.62 13.60
N VAL A 207 -108.35 31.82 12.27
CA VAL A 207 -109.44 32.48 11.52
C VAL A 207 -110.75 31.68 11.60
N GLN A 208 -110.69 30.34 11.57
CA GLN A 208 -111.87 29.49 11.78
C GLN A 208 -112.47 29.59 13.19
N GLU A 209 -111.68 29.87 14.23
CA GLU A 209 -112.22 30.16 15.56
C GLU A 209 -112.81 31.57 15.64
N GLU A 210 -112.18 32.56 15.01
CA GLU A 210 -112.66 33.94 14.99
C GLU A 210 -113.98 34.08 14.23
N LEU A 211 -114.13 33.38 13.11
CA LEU A 211 -115.41 33.23 12.41
C LEU A 211 -116.50 32.63 13.33
N LYS A 212 -116.20 31.56 14.08
CA LYS A 212 -117.15 30.97 15.03
C LYS A 212 -117.52 31.94 16.16
N ARG A 213 -116.55 32.70 16.69
CA ARG A 213 -116.79 33.72 17.73
C ARG A 213 -117.69 34.84 17.19
N ALA A 214 -117.41 35.36 16.00
CA ALA A 214 -118.21 36.41 15.34
C ALA A 214 -119.65 35.97 15.03
N GLN A 215 -119.82 34.71 14.60
CA GLN A 215 -121.13 34.10 14.39
C GLN A 215 -121.91 33.92 15.71
N ALA A 216 -121.23 33.57 16.80
CA ALA A 216 -121.85 33.40 18.12
C ALA A 216 -122.16 34.74 18.82
N SER A 217 -121.42 35.80 18.54
CA SER A 217 -121.61 37.14 19.15
C SER A 217 -122.58 38.06 18.42
N GLY A 218 -123.10 37.64 17.26
CA GLY A 218 -124.00 38.46 16.45
C GLY A 218 -123.31 39.66 15.78
N ALA A 219 -122.08 39.47 15.29
CA ALA A 219 -121.37 40.49 14.52
C ALA A 219 -122.11 40.86 13.22
N ASP A 220 -121.84 42.05 12.68
CA ASP A 220 -122.43 42.51 11.42
C ASP A 220 -122.13 41.55 10.25
N LEU A 221 -123.07 41.49 9.31
CA LEU A 221 -123.01 40.60 8.13
C LEU A 221 -121.70 40.79 7.35
N THR A 222 -121.22 42.03 7.22
CA THR A 222 -119.98 42.37 6.52
C THR A 222 -118.75 41.76 7.20
N ALA A 223 -118.70 41.78 8.53
CA ALA A 223 -117.59 41.20 9.30
C ALA A 223 -117.58 39.67 9.21
N VAL A 224 -118.76 39.04 9.23
CA VAL A 224 -118.90 37.59 9.03
C VAL A 224 -118.52 37.16 7.61
N GLN A 225 -118.82 37.98 6.59
CA GLN A 225 -118.41 37.72 5.20
C GLN A 225 -116.89 37.83 5.02
N ASN A 226 -116.26 38.89 5.55
CA ASN A 226 -114.80 39.05 5.49
C ASN A 226 -114.06 37.84 6.08
N LEU A 227 -114.48 37.36 7.27
CA LEU A 227 -113.91 36.17 7.91
C LEU A 227 -114.19 34.87 7.13
N GLN A 228 -115.26 34.79 6.33
CA GLN A 228 -115.50 33.65 5.44
C GLN A 228 -114.55 33.64 4.23
N ASP A 229 -114.25 34.80 3.66
CA ASP A 229 -113.29 34.94 2.56
C ASP A 229 -111.83 34.81 3.02
N GLU A 230 -111.52 35.20 4.25
CA GLU A 230 -110.23 34.93 4.90
C GLU A 230 -110.05 33.42 5.16
N VAL A 231 -111.08 32.71 5.63
CA VAL A 231 -111.07 31.23 5.73
C VAL A 231 -110.95 30.55 4.36
N ARG A 232 -111.43 31.15 3.26
CA ARG A 232 -111.19 30.65 1.90
C ARG A 232 -109.74 30.85 1.47
N THR A 233 -109.17 32.03 1.74
CA THR A 233 -107.77 32.38 1.43
C THR A 233 -106.79 31.47 2.18
N GLU A 234 -106.91 31.36 3.51
CA GLU A 234 -106.05 30.50 4.33
C GLU A 234 -106.21 29.00 4.00
N ARG A 235 -107.37 28.57 3.47
CA ARG A 235 -107.51 27.20 2.89
C ARG A 235 -106.72 27.04 1.61
N ALA A 236 -106.76 28.03 0.72
CA ALA A 236 -105.97 28.01 -0.51
C ALA A 236 -104.46 28.04 -0.20
N GLU A 237 -104.02 28.78 0.81
CA GLU A 237 -102.64 28.77 1.28
C GLU A 237 -102.22 27.40 1.86
N VAL A 238 -103.05 26.77 2.69
CA VAL A 238 -102.77 25.42 3.21
C VAL A 238 -102.64 24.38 2.10
N GLU A 239 -103.52 24.38 1.10
CA GLU A 239 -103.41 23.46 -0.04
C GLU A 239 -102.22 23.80 -0.96
N THR A 240 -101.88 25.08 -1.10
CA THR A 240 -100.69 25.51 -1.86
C THR A 240 -99.40 25.04 -1.17
N ALA A 241 -99.24 25.25 0.13
CA ALA A 241 -98.08 24.81 0.89
C ALA A 241 -97.97 23.27 0.93
N ARG A 242 -99.11 22.54 0.91
CA ARG A 242 -99.12 21.08 0.77
C ARG A 242 -98.63 20.61 -0.61
N ALA A 243 -99.03 21.29 -1.68
CA ALA A 243 -98.50 21.02 -3.02
C ALA A 243 -97.01 21.35 -3.10
N GLU A 244 -96.57 22.43 -2.45
CA GLU A 244 -95.16 22.84 -2.36
C GLU A 244 -94.27 21.79 -1.70
N ILE A 245 -94.73 21.09 -0.64
CA ILE A 245 -93.98 19.94 -0.07
C ILE A 245 -93.65 18.91 -1.16
N ALA A 246 -94.60 18.57 -2.05
CA ALA A 246 -94.38 17.58 -3.09
C ALA A 246 -93.38 18.06 -4.17
N VAL A 247 -93.38 19.37 -4.47
CA VAL A 247 -92.42 20.01 -5.38
C VAL A 247 -91.02 20.02 -4.77
N VAL A 248 -90.86 20.56 -3.56
CA VAL A 248 -89.59 20.66 -2.83
C VAL A 248 -88.98 19.28 -2.56
N THR A 249 -89.81 18.28 -2.20
CA THR A 249 -89.35 16.90 -1.98
C THR A 249 -88.80 16.29 -3.28
N ARG A 250 -89.44 16.54 -4.43
CA ARG A 250 -88.99 16.04 -5.73
C ARG A 250 -87.68 16.71 -6.15
N GLU A 251 -87.62 18.04 -6.16
CA GLU A 251 -86.44 18.81 -6.58
C GLU A 251 -85.22 18.51 -5.71
N ALA A 252 -85.42 18.37 -4.40
CA ALA A 252 -84.33 18.00 -3.49
C ALA A 252 -83.94 16.51 -3.56
N GLN A 253 -84.80 15.63 -4.07
CA GLN A 253 -84.43 14.25 -4.40
C GLN A 253 -83.65 14.20 -5.73
N GLU A 254 -84.07 14.96 -6.75
CA GLU A 254 -83.33 15.11 -8.03
C GLU A 254 -81.88 15.57 -7.80
N LEU A 255 -81.64 16.47 -6.85
CA LEU A 255 -80.28 16.88 -6.42
C LEU A 255 -79.47 15.72 -5.79
N VAL A 256 -80.11 14.88 -4.97
CA VAL A 256 -79.46 13.71 -4.35
C VAL A 256 -79.15 12.64 -5.40
N ASP A 257 -80.05 12.41 -6.36
CA ASP A 257 -79.86 11.43 -7.43
C ASP A 257 -78.79 11.87 -8.43
N ALA A 258 -78.71 13.17 -8.74
CA ALA A 258 -77.62 13.75 -9.51
C ALA A 258 -76.26 13.61 -8.80
N ALA A 259 -76.20 13.88 -7.49
CA ALA A 259 -74.98 13.71 -6.69
C ALA A 259 -74.54 12.22 -6.61
N ASN A 260 -75.49 11.30 -6.43
CA ASN A 260 -75.22 9.86 -6.45
C ASN A 260 -74.72 9.38 -7.83
N THR A 261 -75.26 9.92 -8.92
CA THR A 261 -74.80 9.64 -10.29
C THR A 261 -73.37 10.15 -10.51
N HIS A 262 -73.03 11.34 -9.98
CA HIS A 262 -71.66 11.84 -10.01
C HIS A 262 -70.71 10.97 -9.17
N LEU A 263 -71.11 10.56 -7.97
CA LEU A 263 -70.33 9.65 -7.13
C LEU A 263 -70.09 8.30 -7.81
N TRP A 264 -71.09 7.74 -8.50
CA TRP A 264 -70.95 6.50 -9.26
C TRP A 264 -69.92 6.66 -10.40
N THR A 265 -69.98 7.74 -11.19
CA THR A 265 -68.98 7.97 -12.26
C THR A 265 -67.57 8.21 -11.72
N GLN A 266 -67.41 8.92 -10.59
CA GLN A 266 -66.09 9.07 -9.95
C GLN A 266 -65.54 7.75 -9.40
N LYS A 267 -66.39 6.91 -8.79
CA LYS A 267 -65.98 5.57 -8.33
C LYS A 267 -65.60 4.66 -9.50
N ARG A 268 -66.30 4.77 -10.63
CA ARG A 268 -65.95 4.03 -11.85
C ARG A 268 -64.61 4.47 -12.44
N SER A 269 -64.38 5.79 -12.52
CA SER A 269 -63.09 6.36 -12.93
C SER A 269 -61.94 5.89 -12.02
N LEU A 270 -62.17 5.78 -10.71
CA LEU A 270 -61.20 5.22 -9.77
C LEU A 270 -60.90 3.72 -10.03
N GLU A 271 -61.92 2.88 -10.31
CA GLU A 271 -61.69 1.47 -10.68
C GLU A 271 -60.82 1.34 -11.94
N GLU A 272 -61.00 2.23 -12.91
CA GLU A 272 -60.29 2.22 -14.19
C GLU A 272 -58.85 2.73 -14.04
N ALA A 273 -58.64 3.84 -13.34
CA ALA A 273 -57.30 4.35 -12.99
C ALA A 273 -56.50 3.35 -12.14
N GLN A 274 -57.15 2.58 -11.25
CA GLN A 274 -56.47 1.54 -10.48
C GLN A 274 -55.95 0.41 -11.35
N ARG A 275 -56.74 -0.06 -12.33
CA ARG A 275 -56.31 -1.08 -13.29
C ARG A 275 -55.14 -0.58 -14.15
N GLU A 276 -55.23 0.64 -14.65
CA GLU A 276 -54.15 1.26 -15.42
C GLU A 276 -52.84 1.36 -14.62
N ALA A 277 -52.91 1.69 -13.32
CA ALA A 277 -51.74 1.70 -12.44
C ALA A 277 -51.18 0.29 -12.16
N ASP A 278 -52.04 -0.69 -11.91
CA ASP A 278 -51.62 -2.08 -11.68
C ASP A 278 -50.98 -2.69 -12.95
N GLU A 279 -51.55 -2.41 -14.14
CA GLU A 279 -51.03 -2.82 -15.46
C GLU A 279 -49.70 -2.12 -15.79
N ALA A 280 -49.58 -0.80 -15.57
CA ALA A 280 -48.35 -0.06 -15.80
C ALA A 280 -47.21 -0.48 -14.85
N GLN A 281 -47.53 -0.81 -13.59
CA GLN A 281 -46.56 -1.36 -12.64
C GLN A 281 -46.11 -2.77 -13.03
N ALA A 282 -47.00 -3.60 -13.58
CA ALA A 282 -46.65 -4.91 -14.13
C ALA A 282 -45.76 -4.80 -15.38
N GLU A 283 -46.01 -3.85 -16.29
CA GLU A 283 -45.13 -3.57 -17.42
C GLU A 283 -43.73 -3.14 -16.94
N TYR A 284 -43.66 -2.22 -15.97
CA TYR A 284 -42.39 -1.74 -15.42
C TYR A 284 -41.54 -2.87 -14.83
N GLU A 285 -42.09 -3.67 -13.90
CA GLU A 285 -41.31 -4.75 -13.26
C GLU A 285 -40.91 -5.84 -14.27
N ALA A 286 -41.70 -6.10 -15.30
CA ALA A 286 -41.32 -7.00 -16.39
C ALA A 286 -40.12 -6.49 -17.20
N ARG A 287 -40.14 -5.22 -17.63
CA ARG A 287 -39.03 -4.61 -18.41
C ARG A 287 -37.77 -4.39 -17.59
N LYS A 288 -37.92 -4.07 -16.31
CA LYS A 288 -36.82 -4.00 -15.36
C LYS A 288 -36.16 -5.37 -15.20
N LYS A 289 -36.94 -6.44 -14.99
CA LYS A 289 -36.42 -7.81 -14.91
C LYS A 289 -35.70 -8.26 -16.18
N GLU A 290 -36.24 -7.91 -17.36
CA GLU A 290 -35.60 -8.15 -18.66
C GLU A 290 -34.25 -7.44 -18.78
N TYR A 291 -34.20 -6.14 -18.43
CA TYR A 291 -32.95 -5.36 -18.38
C TYR A 291 -31.93 -5.92 -17.37
N ASP A 292 -32.36 -6.24 -16.14
CA ASP A 292 -31.48 -6.78 -15.09
C ASP A 292 -30.91 -8.16 -15.48
N GLU A 293 -31.69 -9.00 -16.18
CA GLU A 293 -31.23 -10.28 -16.72
C GLU A 293 -30.21 -10.14 -17.85
N LEU A 294 -30.36 -9.15 -18.73
CA LEU A 294 -29.42 -8.85 -19.81
C LEU A 294 -28.12 -8.23 -19.26
N LEU A 295 -28.22 -7.23 -18.38
CA LEU A 295 -27.09 -6.62 -17.68
C LEU A 295 -26.31 -7.67 -16.87
N GLY A 296 -27.02 -8.63 -16.27
CA GLY A 296 -26.42 -9.77 -15.58
C GLY A 296 -25.69 -10.75 -16.51
N LYS A 297 -26.08 -10.87 -17.78
CA LYS A 297 -25.35 -11.68 -18.79
C LYS A 297 -24.07 -10.97 -19.22
N ALA A 298 -24.19 -9.71 -19.65
CA ALA A 298 -23.07 -8.84 -20.04
C ALA A 298 -21.93 -8.86 -19.01
N ARG A 299 -22.25 -8.61 -17.74
CA ARG A 299 -21.26 -8.65 -16.65
C ARG A 299 -20.60 -10.01 -16.45
N ARG A 300 -21.31 -11.13 -16.65
CA ARG A 300 -20.72 -12.48 -16.54
C ARG A 300 -19.80 -12.82 -17.72
N GLU A 301 -19.99 -12.17 -18.86
CA GLU A 301 -19.10 -12.22 -20.03
C GLU A 301 -17.82 -11.43 -19.73
N GLU A 302 -17.95 -10.19 -19.25
CA GLU A 302 -16.84 -9.33 -18.83
C GLU A 302 -16.00 -9.97 -17.69
N ASP A 303 -16.66 -10.43 -16.62
CA ASP A 303 -16.06 -11.20 -15.51
C ASP A 303 -15.20 -12.38 -15.99
N ARG A 304 -15.60 -13.03 -17.10
CA ARG A 304 -14.91 -14.20 -17.67
C ARG A 304 -13.65 -13.76 -18.42
N ILE A 305 -13.73 -12.69 -19.18
CA ILE A 305 -12.60 -12.14 -19.94
C ILE A 305 -11.57 -11.54 -18.95
N GLU A 306 -12.01 -10.80 -17.91
CA GLU A 306 -11.13 -10.27 -16.87
C GLU A 306 -10.33 -11.36 -16.14
N ARG A 307 -10.97 -12.49 -15.79
CA ARG A 307 -10.28 -13.63 -15.19
C ARG A 307 -9.31 -14.30 -16.16
N ALA A 308 -9.65 -14.38 -17.44
CA ALA A 308 -8.71 -14.86 -18.45
C ALA A 308 -7.48 -13.95 -18.56
N ILE A 309 -7.66 -12.62 -18.54
CA ILE A 309 -6.55 -11.65 -18.50
C ILE A 309 -5.67 -11.86 -17.26
N GLU A 310 -6.26 -12.00 -16.07
CA GLU A 310 -5.51 -12.28 -14.84
C GLU A 310 -4.70 -13.58 -14.93
N ASP A 311 -5.32 -14.67 -15.37
CA ASP A 311 -4.65 -15.98 -15.45
C ASP A 311 -3.57 -16.01 -16.53
N ARG A 312 -3.72 -15.28 -17.64
CA ARG A 312 -2.65 -15.10 -18.63
C ARG A 312 -1.51 -14.21 -18.13
N LYS A 313 -1.80 -13.17 -17.35
CA LYS A 313 -0.77 -12.36 -16.68
C LYS A 313 0.04 -13.18 -15.67
N ARG A 314 -0.62 -13.96 -14.81
CA ARG A 314 0.05 -14.92 -13.90
C ARG A 314 0.91 -15.94 -14.64
N ALA A 315 0.42 -16.47 -15.76
CA ALA A 315 1.19 -17.39 -16.60
C ALA A 315 2.42 -16.72 -17.25
N CYS A 316 2.30 -15.44 -17.62
CA CYS A 316 3.42 -14.64 -18.14
C CYS A 316 4.47 -14.37 -17.06
N GLU A 317 4.03 -13.99 -15.84
CA GLU A 317 4.90 -13.80 -14.67
C GLU A 317 5.66 -15.09 -14.32
N GLY A 318 4.98 -16.24 -14.35
CA GLY A 318 5.61 -17.55 -14.18
C GLY A 318 6.66 -17.86 -15.26
N ALA A 319 6.30 -17.71 -16.53
CA ALA A 319 7.23 -17.97 -17.64
C ALA A 319 8.44 -17.02 -17.67
N MET A 320 8.31 -15.81 -17.11
CA MET A 320 9.44 -14.89 -16.90
C MET A 320 10.35 -15.35 -15.76
N ALA A 321 9.80 -15.86 -14.66
CA ALA A 321 10.60 -16.45 -13.58
C ALA A 321 11.33 -17.72 -14.06
N ASP A 322 10.65 -18.61 -14.77
CA ASP A 322 11.25 -19.81 -15.38
C ASP A 322 12.38 -19.43 -16.37
N HIS A 323 12.24 -18.32 -17.11
CA HIS A 323 13.25 -17.80 -18.03
C HIS A 323 14.51 -17.32 -17.28
N ASP A 324 14.33 -16.57 -16.19
CA ASP A 324 15.44 -16.02 -15.42
C ASP A 324 16.19 -17.14 -14.66
N ASP A 325 15.46 -18.14 -14.12
CA ASP A 325 16.02 -19.39 -13.59
C ASP A 325 16.78 -20.20 -14.66
N ALA A 326 16.35 -20.16 -15.93
CA ALA A 326 17.05 -20.79 -17.05
C ALA A 326 18.31 -20.01 -17.47
N ALA A 327 18.27 -18.68 -17.40
CA ALA A 327 19.41 -17.80 -17.66
C ALA A 327 20.51 -17.94 -16.59
N GLU A 328 20.19 -17.96 -15.30
CA GLU A 328 21.19 -18.19 -14.24
C GLU A 328 21.87 -19.56 -14.39
N ARG A 329 21.10 -20.61 -14.74
CA ARG A 329 21.64 -21.94 -15.07
C ARG A 329 22.54 -21.93 -16.31
N HIS A 330 22.15 -21.21 -17.36
CA HIS A 330 22.95 -21.05 -18.57
C HIS A 330 24.30 -20.38 -18.27
N ASP A 331 24.27 -19.22 -17.64
CA ASP A 331 25.46 -18.39 -17.43
C ASP A 331 26.42 -19.04 -16.42
N SER A 332 25.89 -19.75 -15.41
CA SER A 332 26.70 -20.54 -14.46
C SER A 332 27.43 -21.71 -15.16
N ALA A 333 26.76 -22.43 -16.05
CA ALA A 333 27.36 -23.53 -16.81
C ALA A 333 28.36 -23.02 -17.86
N GLN A 334 28.05 -21.90 -18.51
CA GLN A 334 28.92 -21.26 -19.50
C GLN A 334 30.20 -20.71 -18.85
N ALA A 335 30.10 -20.06 -17.68
CA ALA A 335 31.27 -19.57 -16.95
C ALA A 335 32.24 -20.72 -16.57
N LEU A 336 31.73 -21.87 -16.15
CA LEU A 336 32.55 -23.04 -15.83
C LEU A 336 33.16 -23.71 -17.08
N LEU A 337 32.48 -23.67 -18.23
CA LEU A 337 33.07 -24.06 -19.52
C LEU A 337 34.21 -23.13 -19.90
N ASP A 338 34.03 -21.82 -19.78
CA ASP A 338 35.03 -20.83 -20.19
C ASP A 338 36.27 -20.89 -19.29
N GLU A 339 36.10 -21.03 -17.97
CA GLU A 339 37.20 -21.26 -17.01
C GLU A 339 37.97 -22.56 -17.34
N ALA A 340 37.26 -23.67 -17.57
CA ALA A 340 37.89 -24.95 -17.90
C ALA A 340 38.63 -24.90 -19.26
N ASN A 341 38.05 -24.22 -20.27
CA ASN A 341 38.69 -24.02 -21.57
C ASN A 341 39.91 -23.09 -21.49
N GLU A 342 39.88 -22.04 -20.67
CA GLU A 342 41.04 -21.17 -20.43
C GLU A 342 42.19 -21.97 -19.81
N VAL A 343 41.92 -22.75 -18.76
CA VAL A 343 42.93 -23.60 -18.10
C VAL A 343 43.53 -24.63 -19.06
N HIS A 344 42.68 -25.33 -19.83
CA HIS A 344 43.12 -26.33 -20.80
C HIS A 344 43.89 -25.74 -21.99
N ALA A 345 43.57 -24.50 -22.39
CA ALA A 345 44.34 -23.75 -23.39
C ALA A 345 45.67 -23.20 -22.84
N THR A 346 45.89 -23.21 -21.51
CA THR A 346 47.04 -22.59 -20.85
C THR A 346 47.85 -23.52 -19.92
N PRO A 347 48.18 -24.77 -20.31
CA PRO A 347 48.90 -25.71 -19.44
C PRO A 347 50.29 -25.21 -19.00
N GLN A 348 50.93 -24.35 -19.81
CA GLN A 348 52.18 -23.67 -19.44
C GLN A 348 52.06 -22.78 -18.19
N GLU A 349 50.87 -22.27 -17.87
CA GLU A 349 50.66 -21.44 -16.69
C GLU A 349 50.48 -22.30 -15.44
N THR A 350 49.69 -23.37 -15.52
CA THR A 350 49.58 -24.38 -14.44
C THR A 350 50.96 -24.96 -14.11
N VAL A 351 51.82 -25.20 -15.11
CA VAL A 351 53.23 -25.63 -14.89
C VAL A 351 54.09 -24.54 -14.25
N ARG A 352 53.97 -23.27 -14.65
CA ARG A 352 54.70 -22.14 -14.04
C ARG A 352 54.27 -21.91 -12.59
N LEU A 353 52.97 -21.93 -12.32
CA LEU A 353 52.40 -21.76 -10.99
C LEU A 353 52.85 -22.88 -10.05
N ARG A 354 52.84 -24.14 -10.52
CA ARG A 354 53.39 -25.28 -9.77
C ARG A 354 54.87 -25.11 -9.40
N ALA A 355 55.68 -24.55 -10.30
CA ALA A 355 57.07 -24.23 -10.01
C ALA A 355 57.21 -23.08 -9.00
N SER A 356 56.40 -22.02 -9.15
CA SER A 356 56.40 -20.88 -8.22
C SER A 356 55.97 -21.29 -6.81
N VAL A 357 54.89 -22.07 -6.66
CA VAL A 357 54.44 -22.65 -5.39
C VAL A 357 55.54 -23.49 -4.73
N ALA A 358 56.30 -24.28 -5.49
CA ALA A 358 57.41 -25.06 -4.95
C ALA A 358 58.60 -24.18 -4.47
N GLU A 359 58.88 -23.08 -5.17
CA GLU A 359 59.88 -22.08 -4.78
C GLU A 359 59.41 -21.31 -3.54
N GLN A 360 58.17 -20.83 -3.52
CA GLN A 360 57.53 -20.15 -2.40
C GLN A 360 57.48 -21.01 -1.13
N ARG A 361 57.11 -22.30 -1.23
CA ARG A 361 57.19 -23.27 -0.12
C ARG A 361 58.59 -23.34 0.49
N THR A 362 59.61 -23.31 -0.36
CA THR A 362 61.02 -23.32 0.08
C THR A 362 61.37 -21.99 0.75
N ALA A 363 61.03 -20.86 0.14
CA ALA A 363 61.29 -19.53 0.69
C ALA A 363 60.56 -19.26 2.02
N VAL A 364 59.32 -19.74 2.19
CA VAL A 364 58.56 -19.70 3.45
C VAL A 364 59.24 -20.57 4.52
N ALA A 365 59.73 -21.76 4.16
CA ALA A 365 60.45 -22.63 5.10
C ALA A 365 61.82 -22.06 5.53
N GLU A 366 62.54 -21.38 4.62
CA GLU A 366 63.78 -20.65 4.94
C GLU A 366 63.48 -19.41 5.80
N GLN A 367 62.47 -18.61 5.44
CA GLN A 367 62.07 -17.44 6.20
C GLN A 367 61.51 -17.80 7.59
N GLN A 368 60.89 -18.97 7.77
CA GLN A 368 60.52 -19.51 9.07
C GLN A 368 61.77 -19.78 9.93
N GLN A 369 62.84 -20.36 9.36
CA GLN A 369 64.12 -20.53 10.07
C GLN A 369 64.79 -19.18 10.40
N VAL A 370 64.64 -18.16 9.56
CA VAL A 370 65.06 -16.78 9.87
C VAL A 370 64.24 -16.19 11.02
N VAL A 371 62.93 -16.40 11.04
CA VAL A 371 62.05 -15.97 12.15
C VAL A 371 62.41 -16.68 13.46
N ASP A 372 62.61 -18.00 13.43
CA ASP A 372 62.96 -18.77 14.63
C ASP A 372 64.36 -18.44 15.15
N SER A 373 65.37 -18.33 14.28
CA SER A 373 66.72 -17.92 14.70
C SER A 373 66.78 -16.48 15.21
N LEU A 374 65.97 -15.57 14.66
CA LEU A 374 65.77 -14.23 15.23
C LEU A 374 65.02 -14.28 16.57
N ALA A 375 64.04 -15.17 16.74
CA ALA A 375 63.33 -15.37 18.00
C ALA A 375 64.26 -15.97 19.07
N GLU A 376 65.12 -16.92 18.72
CA GLU A 376 66.14 -17.49 19.61
C GLU A 376 67.25 -16.49 19.94
N GLY A 377 67.73 -15.73 18.95
CA GLY A 377 68.64 -14.60 19.18
C GLY A 377 68.03 -13.55 20.11
N GLU A 378 66.75 -13.21 19.93
CA GLU A 378 66.02 -12.31 20.83
C GLU A 378 65.88 -12.91 22.24
N ARG A 379 65.49 -14.19 22.38
CA ARG A 379 65.40 -14.91 23.66
C ARG A 379 66.76 -14.93 24.37
N SER A 380 67.84 -15.25 23.65
CA SER A 380 69.21 -15.35 24.14
C SER A 380 69.75 -14.00 24.60
N LEU A 381 69.55 -12.94 23.80
CA LEU A 381 69.84 -11.57 24.24
C LEU A 381 68.99 -11.22 25.46
N ARG A 382 67.68 -11.50 25.48
CA ARG A 382 66.79 -11.30 26.64
C ARG A 382 67.17 -12.12 27.89
N THR A 383 68.00 -13.17 27.78
CA THR A 383 68.54 -13.93 28.93
C THR A 383 69.92 -13.44 29.36
N HIS A 384 70.88 -13.30 28.44
CA HIS A 384 72.23 -12.83 28.79
C HIS A 384 72.24 -11.38 29.28
N THR A 385 71.42 -10.51 28.68
CA THR A 385 71.31 -9.12 29.14
C THR A 385 70.59 -8.95 30.48
N ARG A 386 70.03 -10.01 31.10
CA ARG A 386 69.38 -9.90 32.43
C ARG A 386 70.33 -9.32 33.47
N GLY A 387 71.59 -9.75 33.49
CA GLY A 387 72.61 -9.22 34.39
C GLY A 387 72.84 -7.72 34.17
N ALA A 388 73.17 -7.31 32.94
CA ALA A 388 73.41 -5.91 32.58
C ALA A 388 72.18 -5.01 32.80
N ARG A 389 70.97 -5.53 32.58
CA ARG A 389 69.71 -4.79 32.77
C ARG A 389 69.29 -4.66 34.23
N LEU A 390 69.54 -5.69 35.05
CA LEU A 390 69.36 -5.59 36.50
C LEU A 390 70.42 -4.70 37.12
N ALA A 391 71.66 -4.72 36.59
CA ALA A 391 72.71 -3.76 36.95
C ALA A 391 72.33 -2.33 36.56
N LEU A 392 71.75 -2.10 35.36
CA LEU A 392 71.22 -0.79 34.96
C LEU A 392 70.02 -0.38 35.79
N LEU A 393 69.05 -1.26 36.08
CA LEU A 393 67.93 -0.94 36.96
C LEU A 393 68.42 -0.58 38.36
N GLY A 394 69.40 -1.33 38.89
CA GLY A 394 70.09 -1.01 40.13
C GLY A 394 70.83 0.33 40.06
N ALA A 395 71.55 0.61 38.98
CA ALA A 395 72.28 1.86 38.78
C ALA A 395 71.34 3.07 38.60
N VAL A 396 70.22 2.91 37.90
CA VAL A 396 69.15 3.92 37.78
C VAL A 396 68.47 4.13 39.14
N VAL A 397 68.19 3.07 39.90
CA VAL A 397 67.68 3.19 41.27
C VAL A 397 68.70 3.87 42.20
N VAL A 398 70.00 3.60 42.05
CA VAL A 398 71.07 4.29 42.78
C VAL A 398 71.20 5.75 42.36
N VAL A 399 71.09 6.08 41.07
CA VAL A 399 71.08 7.47 40.58
C VAL A 399 69.83 8.22 41.05
N VAL A 400 68.65 7.59 41.01
CA VAL A 400 67.40 8.16 41.54
C VAL A 400 67.46 8.31 43.06
N ALA A 401 68.07 7.36 43.79
CA ALA A 401 68.29 7.48 45.23
C ALA A 401 69.32 8.57 45.58
N LEU A 402 70.37 8.75 44.77
CA LEU A 402 71.33 9.85 44.92
C LEU A 402 70.69 11.21 44.59
N ILE A 403 69.86 11.30 43.55
CA ILE A 403 69.09 12.51 43.23
C ILE A 403 68.10 12.80 44.36
N ALA A 404 67.38 11.80 44.86
CA ALA A 404 66.47 11.94 46.00
C ALA A 404 67.20 12.36 47.28
N LEU A 405 68.40 11.82 47.53
CA LEU A 405 69.26 12.22 48.65
C LEU A 405 69.75 13.66 48.52
N VAL A 406 70.17 14.08 47.32
CA VAL A 406 70.59 15.47 47.03
C VAL A 406 69.41 16.44 47.14
N VAL A 407 68.23 16.08 46.63
CA VAL A 407 67.01 16.88 46.81
C VAL A 407 66.63 16.96 48.29
N PHE A 408 66.63 15.84 49.02
CA PHE A 408 66.34 15.81 50.47
C PHE A 408 67.34 16.62 51.31
N LEU A 409 68.60 16.70 50.87
CA LEU A 409 69.65 17.56 51.47
C LEU A 409 69.55 19.04 51.04
N ALA A 410 68.85 19.34 49.94
CA ALA A 410 68.64 20.70 49.43
C ALA A 410 67.28 21.31 49.83
N THR A 411 66.33 20.49 50.30
CA THR A 411 65.03 20.92 50.83
C THR A 411 64.97 20.87 52.37
N ARG A 412 66.11 20.99 53.06
CA ARG A 412 66.24 20.89 54.51
C ARG A 412 67.22 21.91 55.07
#